data_AF-C4ZCM6-F1
#
_entry.id   AF-C4ZCM6-F1
#
_cell.length_a   1.000
_cell.length_b   1.000
_cell.length_c   1.000
_cell.angle_alpha   90.00
_cell.angle_beta   90.00
_cell.angle_gamma   90.00
#
_symmetry.space_group_name_H-M   'P 1'
#
loop_
_entity.id
_entity.type
_entity.pdbx_description
1 polymer ?
#
loop_
_entity_poly.entity_id
_entity_poly.type
_entity_poly.pdbx_seq_one_letter_code
_entity_poly.pdbx_strand_id
1 'polypeptide(L)'
;MYDPDTVSTPKKTQYGKAVNVGKLCEDTIMKLDEVIYNKDQNVMIYKKEYLFNISTSDTPTGTHRVFIPLNTQGKKTIRMSQFPLVGGN
;
A
#
# COMPACT_ATOMS: atom_id res chain seq x y z
N MET A 1 -4.89 -1.51 -9.42
CA MET A 1 -4.11 -1.54 -10.68
C MET A 1 -4.15 -0.16 -11.30
N TYR A 2 -3.20 0.19 -12.18
CA TYR A 2 -3.18 1.47 -12.88
C TYR A 2 -4.39 1.61 -13.80
N ASP A 3 -5.08 2.73 -13.69
CA ASP A 3 -6.21 3.15 -14.51
C ASP A 3 -5.88 4.50 -15.18
N PRO A 4 -5.78 4.56 -16.52
CA PRO A 4 -5.45 5.80 -17.23
C PRO A 4 -6.52 6.89 -17.10
N ASP A 5 -7.77 6.55 -16.79
CA ASP A 5 -8.88 7.50 -16.67
C ASP A 5 -9.02 8.05 -15.24
N THR A 6 -8.25 7.53 -14.29
CA THR A 6 -8.22 7.98 -12.90
C THR A 6 -6.98 8.83 -12.63
N VAL A 7 -7.20 10.12 -12.33
CA VAL A 7 -6.15 11.01 -11.82
C VAL A 7 -5.82 10.66 -10.37
N SER A 8 -4.55 10.46 -10.09
CA SER A 8 -4.07 10.20 -8.74
C SER A 8 -4.10 11.47 -7.90
N THR A 9 -4.60 11.37 -6.67
CA THR A 9 -4.64 12.49 -5.72
C THR A 9 -4.11 12.05 -4.35
N PRO A 10 -3.67 12.94 -3.46
CA PRO A 10 -3.19 12.55 -2.13
C PRO A 10 -4.20 11.72 -1.32
N LYS A 11 -5.51 11.90 -1.57
CA LYS A 11 -6.60 11.14 -0.94
C LYS A 11 -6.93 9.83 -1.67
N LYS A 12 -6.58 9.71 -2.95
CA LYS A 12 -6.87 8.55 -3.81
C LYS A 12 -5.66 8.29 -4.71
N THR A 13 -4.64 7.66 -4.12
CA THR A 13 -3.36 7.41 -4.76
C THR A 13 -3.40 6.17 -5.64
N GLN A 14 -2.78 6.24 -6.80
CA GLN A 14 -2.66 5.15 -7.75
C GLN A 14 -1.20 4.72 -7.94
N TYR A 15 -0.97 3.42 -8.16
CA TYR A 15 0.35 2.90 -8.53
C TYR A 15 0.73 3.34 -9.94
N GLY A 16 2.02 3.56 -10.18
CA GLY A 16 2.52 3.84 -11.53
C GLY A 16 2.24 2.68 -12.51
N LYS A 17 2.08 3.00 -13.81
CA LYS A 17 1.78 2.02 -14.87
C LYS A 17 2.76 0.84 -14.93
N ALA A 18 4.04 1.10 -14.67
CA ALA A 18 5.12 0.10 -14.73
C ALA A 18 5.35 -0.63 -13.39
N VAL A 19 4.55 -0.36 -12.35
CA VAL A 19 4.77 -0.90 -11.02
C VAL A 19 4.12 -2.28 -10.89
N ASN A 20 4.94 -3.29 -10.60
CA ASN A 20 4.43 -4.62 -10.28
C ASN A 20 3.98 -4.68 -8.81
N VAL A 21 2.68 -4.44 -8.61
CA VAL A 21 2.05 -4.37 -7.28
C VAL A 21 2.16 -5.69 -6.51
N GLY A 22 2.13 -6.85 -7.18
CA GLY A 22 2.28 -8.16 -6.52
C GLY A 22 3.67 -8.34 -5.89
N LYS A 23 4.73 -8.07 -6.68
CA LYS A 23 6.11 -8.09 -6.19
C LYS A 23 6.36 -7.05 -5.11
N LEU A 24 5.74 -5.87 -5.23
CA LEU A 24 5.85 -4.80 -4.24
C LEU A 24 5.24 -5.22 -2.89
N CYS A 25 4.11 -5.92 -2.92
CA CYS A 25 3.48 -6.50 -1.73
C CYS A 25 4.43 -7.48 -1.02
N GLU A 26 4.94 -8.47 -1.77
CA GLU A 26 5.86 -9.49 -1.24
C GLU A 26 7.10 -8.84 -0.62
N ASP A 27 7.73 -7.91 -1.34
CA ASP A 27 8.94 -7.22 -0.88
C ASP A 27 8.69 -6.29 0.31
N THR A 28 7.49 -5.69 0.41
CA THR A 28 7.09 -4.90 1.58
C THR A 28 6.88 -5.77 2.81
N ILE A 29 6.29 -6.96 2.66
CA ILE A 29 6.10 -7.90 3.78
C ILE A 29 7.44 -8.52 4.22
N MET A 30 8.30 -8.88 3.27
CA MET A 30 9.58 -9.55 3.56
C MET A 30 10.68 -8.61 4.08
N LYS A 31 10.66 -7.35 3.64
CA LYS A 31 11.70 -6.35 3.95
C LYS A 31 11.06 -5.03 4.37
N LEU A 32 10.14 -5.09 5.32
CA LEU A 32 9.48 -3.92 5.90
C LEU A 32 10.48 -3.03 6.64
N ASP A 33 10.24 -1.72 6.62
CA ASP A 33 10.98 -0.77 7.46
C ASP A 33 10.24 -0.52 8.78
N GLU A 34 8.90 -0.55 8.74
CA GLU A 34 8.06 -0.26 9.88
C GLU A 34 6.80 -1.15 9.89
N VAL A 35 6.37 -1.56 11.08
CA VAL A 35 5.12 -2.28 11.30
C VAL A 35 4.30 -1.57 12.37
N ILE A 36 3.03 -1.31 12.06
CA ILE A 36 2.12 -0.56 12.91
C ILE A 36 0.89 -1.43 13.17
N TYR A 37 0.55 -1.64 14.44
CA TYR A 37 -0.69 -2.30 14.81
C TYR A 37 -1.78 -1.25 15.07
N ASN A 38 -2.78 -1.22 14.21
CA ASN A 38 -3.98 -0.41 14.41
C ASN A 38 -5.01 -1.22 15.21
N LYS A 39 -5.15 -0.89 16.50
CA LYS A 39 -6.08 -1.53 17.43
C LYS A 39 -7.54 -1.30 17.05
N ASP A 40 -7.89 -0.10 16.62
CA ASP A 40 -9.29 0.30 16.35
C ASP A 40 -9.87 -0.49 15.16
N GLN A 41 -9.03 -0.75 14.16
CA GLN A 41 -9.40 -1.52 12.97
C GLN A 41 -8.98 -2.99 13.05
N ASN A 42 -8.23 -3.38 14.09
CA ASN A 42 -7.59 -4.69 14.24
C ASN A 42 -6.80 -5.12 12.98
N VAL A 43 -5.92 -4.25 12.50
CA VAL A 43 -5.13 -4.42 11.26
C VAL A 43 -3.64 -4.21 11.56
N MET A 44 -2.79 -5.09 11.03
CA MET A 44 -1.35 -4.82 10.91
C MET A 44 -1.08 -4.06 9.62
N ILE A 45 -0.38 -2.94 9.74
CA ILE A 45 0.05 -2.10 8.63
C ILE A 45 1.55 -2.27 8.49
N TYR A 46 1.97 -2.87 7.39
CA TYR A 46 3.37 -3.00 7.00
C TYR A 46 3.72 -1.82 6.11
N LYS A 47 4.77 -1.11 6.45
CA LYS A 47 5.22 0.07 5.70
C LYS A 47 6.65 -0.13 5.23
N LYS A 48 6.90 0.33 4.01
CA LYS A 48 8.21 0.33 3.39
C LYS A 48 8.44 1.61 2.59
N GLU A 49 9.64 2.13 2.66
CA GLU A 49 10.09 3.30 1.89
C GLU A 49 11.00 2.85 0.74
N TYR A 50 10.60 3.15 -0.48
CA TYR A 50 11.39 2.93 -1.68
C TYR A 50 12.12 4.21 -2.09
N LEU A 51 13.37 4.08 -2.54
CA LEU A 51 14.14 5.20 -3.10
C LEU A 51 13.66 5.64 -4.49
N PHE A 52 12.66 4.96 -5.06
CA PHE A 52 12.07 5.26 -6.36
C PHE A 52 10.57 5.49 -6.24
N ASN A 53 10.00 6.22 -7.21
CA ASN A 53 8.56 6.48 -7.23
C ASN A 53 7.76 5.21 -7.57
N ILE A 54 6.85 4.83 -6.68
CA ILE A 54 5.92 3.69 -6.86
C ILE A 54 4.51 4.14 -7.29
N SER A 55 4.25 5.45 -7.33
CA SER A 55 2.96 6.03 -7.71
C SER A 55 3.03 6.72 -9.07
N THR A 56 1.95 7.36 -9.51
CA THR A 56 1.97 8.19 -10.73
C THR A 56 2.77 9.48 -10.49
N SER A 57 3.04 10.23 -11.55
CA SER A 57 3.72 11.53 -11.47
C SER A 57 2.92 12.59 -10.73
N ASP A 58 1.58 12.45 -10.67
CA ASP A 58 0.70 13.42 -9.99
C ASP A 58 0.85 13.35 -8.46
N THR A 59 1.23 12.18 -7.96
CA THR A 59 1.35 11.88 -6.53
C THR A 59 2.61 11.09 -6.24
N PRO A 60 3.80 11.63 -6.53
CA PRO A 60 5.03 10.88 -6.43
C PRO A 60 5.28 10.47 -4.98
N THR A 61 5.48 9.17 -4.77
CA THR A 61 5.83 8.63 -3.45
C THR A 61 6.60 7.32 -3.59
N GLY A 62 7.55 7.11 -2.69
CA GLY A 62 8.21 5.83 -2.47
C GLY A 62 7.56 5.01 -1.35
N THR A 63 6.59 5.57 -0.63
CA THR A 63 6.03 4.94 0.56
C THR A 63 4.93 3.95 0.20
N HIS A 64 5.16 2.67 0.48
CA HIS A 64 4.18 1.60 0.31
C HIS A 64 3.60 1.15 1.65
N ARG A 65 2.30 0.86 1.69
CA ARG A 65 1.64 0.25 2.85
C ARG A 65 0.82 -0.96 2.46
N VAL A 66 0.98 -2.05 3.21
CA VAL A 66 0.15 -3.26 3.14
C VAL A 66 -0.61 -3.42 4.44
N PHE A 67 -1.93 -3.59 4.34
CA PHE A 67 -2.86 -3.73 5.44
C PHE A 67 -3.31 -5.18 5.51
N ILE A 68 -2.97 -5.86 6.60
CA ILE A 68 -3.35 -7.24 6.90
C ILE A 68 -4.33 -7.22 8.08
N PRO A 69 -5.63 -7.47 7.83
CA PRO A 69 -6.61 -7.61 8.90
C PRO A 69 -6.29 -8.83 9.78
N LEU A 70 -6.30 -8.64 11.11
CA LEU A 70 -6.04 -9.70 12.09
C LEU A 70 -7.33 -10.39 12.56
N ASN A 71 -8.49 -9.92 12.10
CA ASN A 71 -9.77 -10.56 12.36
C ASN A 71 -9.87 -11.87 11.58
N THR A 72 -10.00 -12.97 12.32
CA THR A 72 -10.32 -14.29 11.78
C THR A 72 -11.79 -14.30 11.34
N GLN A 73 -12.07 -14.01 10.07
CA GLN A 73 -13.43 -14.16 9.51
C GLN A 73 -13.81 -15.64 9.25
N GLY A 74 -13.49 -16.55 10.18
CA GLY A 74 -13.77 -17.99 10.00
C GLY A 74 -13.28 -18.54 8.65
N LYS A 75 -14.16 -19.21 7.89
CA LYS A 75 -13.88 -19.76 6.54
C LYS A 75 -13.68 -18.72 5.42
N LYS A 76 -13.78 -17.41 5.67
CA LYS A 76 -13.62 -16.39 4.63
C LYS A 76 -12.15 -15.99 4.47
N THR A 77 -11.72 -15.88 3.22
CA THR A 77 -10.40 -15.38 2.84
C THR A 77 -10.16 -13.98 3.40
N ILE A 78 -9.10 -13.79 4.19
CA ILE A 78 -8.65 -12.48 4.65
C ILE A 78 -8.22 -11.68 3.41
N ARG A 79 -8.95 -10.60 3.10
CA ARG A 79 -8.59 -9.70 2.01
C ARG A 79 -7.57 -8.68 2.51
N MET A 80 -6.31 -8.90 2.15
CA MET A 80 -5.26 -7.89 2.28
C MET A 80 -5.52 -6.72 1.33
N SER A 81 -5.20 -5.51 1.76
CA SER A 81 -5.26 -4.30 0.93
C SER A 81 -3.94 -3.57 0.94
N GLN A 82 -3.62 -2.82 -0.11
CA GLN A 82 -2.33 -2.16 -0.25
C GLN A 82 -2.46 -0.87 -1.04
N PHE A 83 -1.77 0.17 -0.58
CA PHE A 83 -1.84 1.51 -1.17
C PHE A 83 -0.52 2.25 -1.03
N PRO A 84 -0.13 3.07 -2.03
CA PRO A 84 0.88 4.09 -1.83
C PRO A 84 0.43 5.11 -0.76
N LEU A 85 1.37 5.76 -0.10
CA LEU A 85 1.08 6.88 0.79
C LEU A 85 1.79 8.14 0.29
N VAL A 86 1.02 9.16 -0.07
CA VAL A 86 1.58 10.49 -0.30
C VAL A 86 1.61 11.20 1.04
N GLY A 87 2.79 11.65 1.46
CA GLY A 87 2.91 12.54 2.62
C GLY A 87 2.06 13.79 2.37
N GLY A 88 1.09 14.04 3.25
CA GLY A 88 0.33 15.28 3.22
C GLY A 88 1.23 16.41 3.72
N ASN A 89 1.37 17.47 2.92
CA ASN A 89 1.73 18.78 3.45
C ASN A 89 0.63 19.29 4.39
#